data_AF-A0A0D0CP14-F1
#
_entry.id   AF-A0A0D0CP14-F1
#
_cell.length_a   1.000
_cell.length_b   1.000
_cell.length_c   1.000
_cell.angle_alpha   90.00
_cell.angle_beta   90.00
_cell.angle_gamma   90.00
#
_symmetry.space_group_name_H-M   'P 1'
#
loop_
_entity.id
_entity.type
_entity.pdbx_description
1 polymer ?
#
loop_
_entity_poly.entity_id
_entity_poly.type
_entity_poly.pdbx_seq_one_letter_code
_entity_poly.pdbx_strand_id
1 'polypeptide(L)'
;LFCTFCCRENHRTHPFHQVEQWTGTHFQESSLRLAGLTLHLGHDGGVCPSGFREVPQEVADEEWEPSQPGARPPHLQVPDTPGYLVVVDTSGVHYCNLAYCNCPDSPDPHIQLPGEGLFP
;
A
#
# COMPACT_ATOMS: atom_id res chain seq x y z
N LEU A 1 17.49 -6.90 13.19
CA LEU A 1 16.91 -5.54 13.13
C LEU A 1 17.38 -4.87 11.84
N PHE A 2 16.45 -4.41 11.00
CA PHE A 2 16.75 -3.63 9.80
C PHE A 2 16.40 -2.16 10.04
N CYS A 3 17.08 -1.23 9.37
CA CYS A 3 16.56 0.13 9.25
C CYS A 3 15.35 0.15 8.28
N THR A 4 14.61 1.25 8.23
CA THR A 4 13.45 1.41 7.34
C THR A 4 13.80 1.15 5.87
N PHE A 5 14.94 1.69 5.41
CA PHE A 5 15.45 1.47 4.05
C PHE A 5 15.70 -0.02 3.78
N CYS A 6 16.51 -0.70 4.60
CA CYS A 6 16.82 -2.11 4.38
C CYS A 6 15.58 -3.00 4.49
N CYS A 7 14.65 -2.66 5.39
CA CYS A 7 13.37 -3.34 5.48
C CYS A 7 12.60 -3.21 4.17
N ARG A 8 12.45 -2.00 3.62
CA ARG A 8 11.77 -1.79 2.34
C ARG A 8 12.43 -2.56 1.20
N GLU A 9 13.75 -2.47 1.06
CA GLU A 9 14.46 -3.12 -0.04
C GLU A 9 14.32 -4.65 0.00
N ASN A 10 14.41 -5.26 1.18
CA ASN A 10 14.31 -6.70 1.35
C ASN A 10 12.90 -7.25 1.03
N HIS A 11 11.87 -6.40 1.14
CA HIS A 11 10.47 -6.81 0.96
C HIS A 11 9.86 -6.36 -0.38
N ARG A 12 10.66 -5.83 -1.31
CA ARG A 12 10.14 -5.41 -2.64
C ARG A 12 9.39 -6.50 -3.38
N THR A 13 9.83 -7.75 -3.27
CA THR A 13 9.20 -8.92 -3.90
C THR A 13 8.18 -9.63 -3.02
N HIS A 14 8.01 -9.19 -1.77
CA HIS A 14 7.09 -9.77 -0.79
C HIS A 14 6.30 -8.64 -0.10
N PRO A 15 5.51 -7.86 -0.85
CA PRO A 15 4.88 -6.63 -0.35
C PRO A 15 3.79 -6.85 0.70
N PHE A 16 3.30 -8.08 0.85
CA PHE A 16 2.29 -8.49 1.84
C PHE A 16 2.90 -9.27 3.00
N HIS A 17 4.22 -9.24 3.16
CA HIS A 17 4.84 -9.84 4.33
C HIS A 17 4.54 -9.01 5.58
N GLN A 18 4.02 -9.67 6.62
CA GLN A 18 3.79 -9.04 7.91
C GLN A 18 5.15 -8.72 8.56
N VAL A 19 5.31 -7.47 9.00
CA VAL A 19 6.54 -6.99 9.63
C VAL A 19 6.26 -6.45 11.01
N GLU A 20 7.26 -6.48 11.87
CA GLU A 20 7.19 -5.88 13.19
C GLU A 20 8.17 -4.71 13.32
N GLN A 21 7.76 -3.69 14.05
CA GLN A 21 8.59 -2.56 14.41
C GLN A 21 8.96 -2.62 15.89
N TRP A 22 10.24 -2.40 16.18
CA TRP A 22 10.71 -2.24 17.54
C TRP A 22 10.25 -0.90 18.11
N THR A 23 9.52 -0.93 19.23
CA THR A 23 8.99 0.26 19.91
C THR A 23 9.98 0.89 20.90
N GLY A 24 11.12 0.24 21.14
CA GLY A 24 12.04 0.55 22.25
C GLY A 24 11.99 -0.49 23.37
N THR A 25 10.87 -1.20 23.53
CA THR A 25 10.66 -2.19 24.61
C THR A 25 10.22 -3.56 24.12
N HIS A 26 9.45 -3.61 23.02
CA HIS A 26 8.95 -4.84 22.42
C HIS A 26 8.75 -4.66 20.91
N PHE A 27 8.56 -5.76 20.21
CA PHE A 27 8.10 -5.75 18.82
C PHE A 27 6.57 -5.65 18.79
N GLN A 28 6.08 -4.81 17.90
CA GLN A 28 4.67 -4.67 17.60
C GLN A 28 4.47 -4.79 16.09
N GLU A 29 3.33 -5.34 15.68
CA GLU A 29 2.90 -5.37 14.29
C GLU A 29 3.00 -3.99 13.62
N SER A 30 3.47 -4.00 12.38
CA SER A 30 3.66 -2.83 11.54
C SER A 30 3.37 -3.19 10.08
N SER A 31 3.48 -2.22 9.18
CA SER A 31 3.29 -2.43 7.75
C SER A 31 4.47 -1.93 6.94
N LEU A 32 4.73 -2.58 5.82
CA LEU A 32 5.75 -2.17 4.86
C LEU A 32 5.48 -0.78 4.27
N ARG A 33 4.21 -0.35 4.25
CA ARG A 33 3.81 1.02 3.97
C ARG A 33 4.48 2.03 4.90
N LEU A 34 4.56 1.77 6.21
CA LEU A 34 5.23 2.67 7.16
C LEU A 34 6.75 2.71 6.95
N ALA A 35 7.33 1.66 6.37
CA ALA A 35 8.70 1.66 5.87
C ALA A 35 8.86 2.37 4.50
N GLY A 36 7.76 2.85 3.91
CA GLY A 36 7.73 3.55 2.64
C GLY A 36 7.77 2.64 1.41
N LEU A 37 7.32 1.39 1.52
CA LEU A 37 7.12 0.53 0.36
C LEU A 37 5.90 1.00 -0.43
N THR A 38 6.05 1.08 -1.76
CA THR A 38 5.00 1.44 -2.70
C THR A 38 4.94 0.38 -3.80
N LEU A 39 3.73 -0.08 -4.10
CA LEU A 39 3.44 -0.95 -5.23
C LEU A 39 3.35 -0.09 -6.48
N HIS A 40 4.32 -0.24 -7.38
CA HIS A 40 4.28 0.40 -8.68
C HIS A 40 3.57 -0.53 -9.67
N LEU A 41 2.51 -0.03 -10.30
CA LEU A 41 1.80 -0.76 -11.34
C LEU A 41 2.45 -0.48 -12.70
N GLY A 42 2.55 -1.51 -13.53
CA GLY A 42 3.32 -1.49 -14.76
C GLY A 42 4.83 -1.53 -14.54
N HIS A 43 5.58 -1.60 -15.64
CA HIS A 43 7.05 -1.66 -15.65
C HIS A 43 7.64 -2.79 -14.77
N ASP A 44 6.97 -3.93 -14.68
CA ASP A 44 7.38 -5.08 -13.86
C ASP A 44 7.65 -4.71 -12.38
N GLY A 45 6.82 -3.82 -11.82
CA GLY A 45 6.98 -3.29 -10.46
C GLY A 45 8.02 -2.16 -10.34
N GLY A 46 8.57 -1.68 -11.45
CA GLY A 46 9.50 -0.56 -11.52
C GLY A 46 8.81 0.80 -11.40
N VAL A 47 9.58 1.82 -11.01
CA VAL A 47 9.09 3.20 -10.95
C VAL A 47 8.78 3.69 -12.36
N CYS A 48 7.56 4.19 -12.58
CA CYS A 48 7.16 4.77 -13.86
C CYS A 48 8.04 5.98 -14.23
N PRO A 49 8.66 6.00 -15.43
CA PRO A 49 9.54 7.10 -15.85
C PRO A 49 8.76 8.39 -16.16
N SER A 50 7.46 8.29 -16.44
CA SER A 50 6.59 9.42 -16.73
C SER A 50 6.14 10.20 -15.48
N GLY A 51 6.54 9.76 -14.28
CA GLY A 51 6.18 10.41 -13.01
C GLY A 51 4.81 9.97 -12.47
N PHE A 52 4.42 10.60 -11.35
CA PHE A 52 3.19 10.30 -10.62
C PHE A 52 2.04 11.20 -11.09
N ARG A 53 0.88 10.61 -11.39
CA ARG A 53 -0.39 11.31 -11.56
C ARG A 53 -1.22 11.11 -10.30
N GLU A 54 -1.66 12.21 -9.70
CA GLU A 54 -2.65 12.16 -8.63
C GLU A 54 -3.94 11.57 -9.22
N VAL A 55 -4.35 10.39 -8.73
CA VAL A 55 -5.65 9.83 -9.06
C VAL A 55 -6.69 10.69 -8.34
N PRO A 56 -7.67 11.27 -9.05
CA PRO A 56 -8.76 11.97 -8.40
C PRO A 56 -9.44 11.03 -7.40
N GLN A 57 -9.54 11.46 -6.16
CA GLN A 57 -10.26 10.73 -5.12
C GLN A 57 -11.74 10.66 -5.53
N GLU A 58 -12.19 9.48 -5.93
CA GLU A 58 -13.62 9.20 -6.00
C GLU A 58 -14.15 9.35 -4.57
N VAL A 59 -14.99 10.37 -4.37
CA VAL A 59 -15.60 10.64 -3.07
C VAL A 59 -16.44 9.42 -2.70
N ALA A 60 -16.22 8.87 -1.51
CA ALA A 60 -17.06 7.82 -0.99
C ALA A 60 -18.50 8.32 -0.94
N ASP A 61 -19.42 7.59 -1.57
CA ASP A 61 -20.84 7.76 -1.33
C ASP A 61 -21.09 7.73 0.19
N GLU A 62 -21.90 8.68 0.66
CA GLU A 62 -22.15 8.91 2.08
C GLU A 62 -22.50 7.63 2.84
N GLU A 63 -21.94 7.55 4.05
CA GLU A 63 -22.54 6.87 5.21
C GLU A 63 -22.48 5.34 5.23
N TRP A 64 -21.41 4.83 5.84
CA TRP A 64 -21.54 3.98 7.03
C TRP A 64 -20.33 4.26 7.92
N GLU A 65 -20.48 5.10 8.94
CA GLU A 65 -19.48 5.32 9.98
C GLU A 65 -19.47 4.12 10.93
N PRO A 66 -18.47 3.21 10.90
CA PRO A 66 -18.35 2.22 11.96
C PRO A 66 -17.97 2.97 13.24
N SER A 67 -18.82 2.85 14.26
CA SER A 67 -18.69 3.46 15.59
C SER A 67 -17.24 3.42 16.08
N GLN A 68 -16.63 4.59 16.34
CA GLN A 68 -15.19 4.71 16.61
C GLN A 68 -14.68 3.72 17.67
N PRO A 69 -13.95 2.66 17.29
CA PRO A 69 -13.44 1.68 18.24
C PRO A 69 -11.97 2.02 18.54
N GLY A 70 -11.72 2.78 19.60
CA GLY A 70 -10.35 3.10 20.06
C GLY A 70 -9.47 3.81 19.02
N ALA A 71 -8.24 4.15 19.41
CA ALA A 71 -7.24 4.61 18.45
C ALA A 71 -6.76 3.39 17.63
N ARG A 72 -7.08 3.33 16.33
CA ARG A 72 -6.54 2.29 15.43
C ARG A 72 -5.01 2.39 15.41
N PRO A 73 -4.27 1.28 15.53
CA PRO A 73 -2.81 1.31 15.46
C PRO A 73 -2.34 1.83 14.09
N PRO A 74 -1.17 2.50 13.99
CA PRO A 74 -0.75 3.21 12.79
C PRO A 74 -0.72 2.36 11.51
N HIS A 75 -0.44 1.06 11.62
CA HIS A 75 -0.38 0.15 10.47
C HIS A 75 -1.77 -0.24 9.92
N LEU A 76 -2.86 0.02 10.65
CA LEU A 76 -4.26 -0.21 10.24
C LEU A 76 -5.02 1.09 9.95
N GLN A 77 -4.35 2.25 10.01
CA GLN A 77 -4.97 3.53 9.69
C GLN A 77 -5.09 3.67 8.17
N VAL A 78 -6.31 3.97 7.72
CA VAL A 78 -6.59 4.28 6.32
C VAL A 78 -5.82 5.55 5.94
N PRO A 79 -5.09 5.58 4.83
CA PRO A 79 -4.38 6.78 4.38
C PRO A 79 -5.36 7.89 3.99
N ASP A 80 -5.06 9.13 4.36
CA ASP A 80 -5.74 10.32 3.82
C ASP A 80 -5.29 10.65 2.38
N THR A 81 -4.30 9.92 1.84
CA THR A 81 -3.76 10.12 0.50
C THR A 81 -4.45 9.20 -0.51
N PRO A 82 -4.82 9.71 -1.72
CA PRO A 82 -5.29 8.85 -2.79
C PRO A 82 -4.20 7.86 -3.22
N GLY A 83 -4.60 6.74 -3.82
CA GLY A 83 -3.66 5.72 -4.32
C GLY A 83 -3.14 4.77 -3.23
N TYR A 84 -4.05 4.10 -2.54
CA TYR A 84 -3.71 2.96 -1.69
C TYR A 84 -4.56 1.74 -2.06
N LEU A 85 -4.08 0.57 -1.67
CA LEU A 85 -4.78 -0.70 -1.79
C LEU A 85 -4.84 -1.35 -0.41
N VAL A 86 -5.97 -1.98 -0.09
CA VAL A 86 -6.12 -2.86 1.06
C VAL A 86 -6.22 -4.29 0.56
N VAL A 87 -5.26 -5.13 0.95
CA VAL A 87 -5.26 -6.57 0.65
C VAL A 87 -5.61 -7.33 1.92
N VAL A 88 -6.56 -8.26 1.84
CA VAL A 88 -6.94 -9.11 2.96
C VAL A 88 -6.74 -10.56 2.55
N ASP A 89 -5.94 -11.29 3.31
CA ASP A 89 -5.66 -12.71 3.08
C ASP A 89 -5.61 -13.49 4.41
N THR A 90 -5.14 -14.74 4.39
CA THR A 90 -5.02 -15.58 5.58
C THR A 90 -4.00 -15.09 6.61
N SER A 91 -3.08 -14.21 6.22
CA SER A 91 -2.06 -13.61 7.08
C SER A 91 -2.50 -12.31 7.73
N GLY A 92 -3.50 -11.61 7.18
CA GLY A 92 -4.08 -10.43 7.81
C GLY A 92 -4.56 -9.36 6.82
N VAL A 93 -4.55 -8.11 7.30
CA VAL A 93 -4.96 -6.92 6.54
C VAL A 93 -3.72 -6.08 6.23
N HIS A 94 -3.48 -5.84 4.94
CA HIS A 94 -2.30 -5.15 4.43
C HIS A 94 -2.70 -3.84 3.76
N TYR A 95 -2.28 -2.72 4.33
CA TYR A 95 -2.41 -1.39 3.71
C TYR A 95 -1.15 -1.10 2.89
N CYS A 96 -1.31 -0.90 1.59
CA CYS A 96 -0.22 -0.70 0.64
C CYS A 96 -0.34 0.67 -0.04
N ASN A 97 0.76 1.41 -0.16
CA ASN A 97 0.80 2.55 -1.07
C ASN A 97 0.83 2.05 -2.51
N LEU A 98 0.19 2.77 -3.42
CA LEU A 98 0.03 2.37 -4.80
C LEU A 98 0.39 3.52 -5.75
N ALA A 99 1.14 3.21 -6.80
CA ALA A 99 1.56 4.16 -7.82
C ALA A 99 1.22 3.61 -9.20
N TYR A 100 0.25 4.24 -9.87
CA TYR A 100 -0.14 3.90 -11.24
C TYR A 100 0.93 4.31 -12.25
N CYS A 101 1.07 3.52 -13.32
CA CYS A 101 1.79 3.91 -14.52
C CYS A 101 1.06 5.06 -15.23
N ASN A 102 1.84 6.00 -15.76
CA ASN A 102 1.33 7.18 -16.47
C ASN A 102 1.95 7.33 -17.87
N CYS A 103 2.52 6.26 -18.43
CA CYS A 103 3.02 6.29 -19.79
C CYS A 103 1.86 6.43 -20.79
N PRO A 104 2.07 7.07 -21.96
CA PRO A 104 1.03 7.26 -22.97
C PRO A 104 0.33 5.97 -23.42
N ASP A 105 1.06 4.86 -23.43
CA ASP A 105 0.55 3.54 -23.84
C ASP A 105 0.04 2.69 -22.65
N SER A 106 -0.04 3.26 -21.45
CA SER A 106 -0.53 2.53 -20.27
C SER A 106 -2.06 2.41 -20.28
N PRO A 107 -2.63 1.28 -19.80
CA PRO A 107 -4.07 1.16 -19.58
C PRO A 107 -4.59 2.22 -18.60
N ASP A 108 -5.89 2.50 -18.61
CA ASP A 108 -6.50 3.35 -17.59
C ASP A 108 -6.24 2.84 -16.16
N PRO A 109 -6.13 3.72 -15.14
CA PRO A 109 -5.79 3.33 -13.77
C PRO A 109 -6.63 2.16 -13.23
N HIS A 110 -7.95 2.19 -13.41
CA HIS A 110 -8.85 1.13 -12.94
C HIS A 110 -8.61 -0.25 -13.59
N ILE A 111 -7.85 -0.32 -14.68
CA ILE A 111 -7.45 -1.57 -15.37
C ILE A 111 -6.04 -2.02 -14.99
N GLN A 112 -5.16 -1.09 -14.61
CA GLN A 112 -3.76 -1.43 -14.29
C GLN A 112 -3.65 -2.38 -13.10
N LEU A 113 -4.49 -2.20 -12.06
CA LEU A 113 -4.46 -3.04 -10.87
C LEU A 113 -4.81 -4.52 -11.17
N PRO A 114 -5.92 -4.84 -11.86
CA PRO A 114 -6.17 -6.21 -12.34
C PRO A 114 -5.05 -6.80 -13.21
N GLY A 115 -4.33 -5.95 -13.95
CA GLY A 115 -3.22 -6.36 -14.82
C GLY A 115 -2.01 -6.93 -14.07
N GLU A 116 -1.85 -6.62 -12.78
CA GLU A 116 -0.72 -7.09 -11.96
C GLU A 116 -0.93 -8.48 -11.34
N GLY A 117 -2.07 -9.13 -11.58
CA GLY A 117 -2.36 -10.47 -11.03
C GLY A 117 -2.45 -10.50 -9.50
N LEU A 118 -2.73 -9.34 -8.87
CA LEU A 118 -2.96 -9.18 -7.43
C LEU A 118 -4.38 -9.56 -7.00
N PHE A 119 -5.21 -9.98 -7.95
CA PHE A 119 -6.56 -10.53 -7.75
C PHE A 119 -6.66 -11.90 -8.44
N PRO A 120 -7.45 -12.85 -7.89
CA PRO A 120 -7.76 -14.11 -8.56
C PRO A 120 -8.52 -13.94 -9.87
#